data_AF-A0A951EFH3-F1
#
_entry.id   AF-A0A951EFH3-F1
#
_cell.length_a   1.000
_cell.length_b   1.000
_cell.length_c   1.000
_cell.angle_alpha   90.00
_cell.angle_beta   90.00
_cell.angle_gamma   90.00
#
_symmetry.space_group_name_H-M   'P 1'
#
loop_
_entity.id
_entity.type
_entity.pdbx_description
1 polymer ?
#
loop_
_entity_poly.entity_id
_entity_poly.type
_entity_poly.pdbx_seq_one_letter_code
_entity_poly.pdbx_strand_id
1 'polypeptide(L)'
;MCGDLRASDAGQQVTLLGWVNRRRDLGSLIFVDIRDRSGMTQIVFDPELSGQKIIDRAGELRAEFVIAVVGEVKRRDPKTVNPRMATGEIEVIAQELRILNDSKPLPFNIADSEAAAKTDEEVRLKYRYLDLRRPEMQSNIELRHQIAFAIRTELNALGFMEIETPFMTRSTPEGARDYLVPSRVYPGSFYALPQSPQLFKQILMISGCDKYFQ
;
A
#
# COMPACT_ATOMS: atom_id res chain seq x y z
N MET A 1 -14.27 -0.57 3.36
CA MET A 1 -12.99 -1.31 3.32
C MET A 1 -12.72 -1.92 4.69
N CYS A 2 -11.66 -2.72 4.86
CA CYS A 2 -11.37 -3.40 6.13
C CYS A 2 -11.18 -2.44 7.30
N GLY A 3 -10.60 -1.26 7.11
CA GLY A 3 -10.37 -0.25 8.17
C GLY A 3 -11.54 0.70 8.42
N ASP A 4 -12.61 0.62 7.64
CA ASP A 4 -13.70 1.61 7.66
C ASP A 4 -14.85 1.25 8.60
N LEU A 5 -14.95 -0.02 9.02
CA LEU A 5 -16.06 -0.49 9.85
C LEU A 5 -16.08 0.17 11.22
N ARG A 6 -17.27 0.47 11.72
CA ARG A 6 -17.53 1.14 13.00
C ARG A 6 -18.63 0.42 13.78
N ALA A 7 -18.79 0.79 15.05
CA ALA A 7 -19.84 0.25 15.92
C ALA A 7 -21.29 0.55 15.43
N SER A 8 -21.45 1.50 14.50
CA SER A 8 -22.70 1.77 13.79
C SER A 8 -23.06 0.71 12.75
N ASP A 9 -22.09 -0.09 12.31
CA ASP A 9 -22.28 -1.09 11.26
C ASP A 9 -22.69 -2.45 11.83
N ALA A 10 -22.86 -2.56 13.16
CA ALA A 10 -23.25 -3.79 13.82
C ALA A 10 -24.59 -4.34 13.28
N GLY A 11 -24.64 -5.65 13.03
CA GLY A 11 -25.75 -6.37 12.40
C GLY A 11 -25.74 -6.34 10.87
N GLN A 12 -24.83 -5.58 10.24
CA GLN A 12 -24.72 -5.59 8.78
C GLN A 12 -23.90 -6.78 8.29
N GLN A 13 -24.31 -7.35 7.16
CA GLN A 13 -23.51 -8.33 6.43
C GLN A 13 -22.51 -7.61 5.53
N VAL A 14 -21.24 -7.99 5.61
CA VAL A 14 -20.13 -7.37 4.88
C VAL A 14 -19.31 -8.42 4.15
N THR A 15 -18.66 -8.00 3.06
CA THR A 15 -17.64 -8.80 2.38
C THR A 15 -16.32 -8.06 2.42
N LEU A 16 -15.32 -8.66 3.06
CA LEU A 16 -13.97 -8.09 3.20
C LEU A 16 -12.97 -8.91 2.39
N LEU A 17 -12.16 -8.22 1.59
CA LEU A 17 -11.08 -8.82 0.81
C LEU A 17 -9.76 -8.18 1.23
N GLY A 18 -8.74 -9.01 1.48
CA GLY A 18 -7.47 -8.50 1.96
C GLY A 18 -6.47 -9.60 2.29
N TRP A 19 -5.42 -9.21 2.99
CA TRP A 19 -4.35 -10.08 3.46
C TRP A 19 -4.57 -10.51 4.89
N VAL A 20 -4.26 -11.77 5.21
CA VAL A 20 -4.13 -12.23 6.59
C VAL A 20 -2.92 -11.56 7.23
N ASN A 21 -3.13 -10.55 8.07
CA ASN A 21 -2.05 -9.88 8.79
C ASN A 21 -1.53 -10.75 9.94
N ARG A 22 -2.44 -11.23 10.78
CA ARG A 22 -2.11 -12.12 11.89
C ARG A 22 -3.20 -13.17 12.07
N ARG A 23 -2.78 -14.39 12.42
CA ARG A 23 -3.66 -15.49 12.83
C ARG A 23 -3.36 -15.84 14.28
N ARG A 24 -4.40 -16.00 15.09
CA ARG A 24 -4.34 -16.49 16.47
C ARG A 24 -5.32 -17.65 16.59
N ASP A 25 -4.83 -18.77 17.06
CA ASP A 25 -5.60 -20.00 17.22
C ASP A 25 -5.67 -20.35 18.70
N LEU A 26 -6.88 -20.37 19.25
CA LEU A 26 -7.14 -20.73 20.65
C LEU A 26 -7.74 -22.13 20.79
N GLY A 27 -7.61 -22.97 19.75
CA GLY A 27 -8.14 -24.34 19.72
C GLY A 27 -9.60 -24.38 19.29
N SER A 28 -10.50 -23.77 20.08
CA SER A 28 -11.93 -23.71 19.75
C SER A 28 -12.30 -22.52 18.85
N LEU A 29 -11.48 -21.46 18.84
CA LEU A 29 -11.73 -20.22 18.11
C LEU A 29 -10.49 -19.82 17.31
N ILE A 30 -10.69 -19.37 16.08
CA ILE A 30 -9.63 -18.78 15.27
C ILE A 30 -9.93 -17.30 15.06
N PHE A 31 -8.95 -16.46 15.35
CA PHE A 31 -8.98 -15.03 15.11
C PHE A 31 -8.01 -14.68 13.99
N VAL A 32 -8.49 -13.92 13.01
CA VAL A 32 -7.67 -13.43 11.91
C VAL A 32 -7.83 -11.93 11.81
N ASP A 33 -6.73 -11.20 11.85
CA ASP A 33 -6.74 -9.79 11.49
C ASP A 33 -6.59 -9.70 9.96
N ILE A 34 -7.65 -9.31 9.26
CA ILE A 34 -7.60 -9.03 7.81
C ILE A 34 -7.16 -7.59 7.59
N ARG A 35 -6.27 -7.37 6.63
CA ARG A 35 -5.69 -6.05 6.29
C ARG A 35 -5.93 -5.72 4.83
N ASP A 36 -6.30 -4.47 4.56
CA ASP A 36 -6.20 -3.85 3.23
C ASP A 36 -5.56 -2.45 3.36
N ARG A 37 -5.64 -1.62 2.30
CA ARG A 37 -5.06 -0.27 2.31
C ARG A 37 -5.65 0.68 3.36
N SER A 38 -6.89 0.45 3.79
CA SER A 38 -7.61 1.33 4.72
C SER A 38 -7.32 1.00 6.18
N GLY A 39 -6.79 -0.19 6.47
CA GLY A 39 -6.52 -0.64 7.83
C GLY A 39 -6.83 -2.13 8.03
N MET A 40 -7.18 -2.48 9.26
CA MET A 40 -7.40 -3.86 9.69
C MET A 40 -8.77 -4.03 10.34
N THR A 41 -9.34 -5.23 10.22
CA THR A 41 -10.50 -5.68 10.99
C THR A 41 -10.25 -7.10 11.50
N GLN A 42 -10.77 -7.42 12.69
CA GLN A 42 -10.73 -8.77 13.21
C GLN A 42 -11.88 -9.60 12.65
N ILE A 43 -11.54 -10.77 12.14
CA ILE A 43 -12.45 -11.84 11.76
C ILE A 43 -12.42 -12.90 12.86
N VAL A 44 -13.59 -13.35 13.30
CA VAL A 44 -13.75 -14.45 14.23
C VAL A 44 -14.36 -15.63 13.51
N PHE A 45 -13.73 -16.78 13.66
CA PHE A 45 -14.25 -18.08 13.23
C PHE A 45 -14.64 -18.86 14.48
N ASP A 46 -15.96 -19.03 14.67
CA ASP A 46 -16.56 -19.68 15.83
C ASP A 46 -17.33 -20.94 15.38
N PRO A 47 -17.14 -22.12 16.00
CA PRO A 47 -17.74 -23.36 15.50
C PRO A 47 -19.26 -23.33 15.51
N GLU A 48 -19.83 -22.65 16.51
CA GLU A 48 -21.28 -22.56 16.68
C GLU A 48 -21.90 -21.58 15.67
N LEU A 49 -21.17 -20.51 15.31
CA LEU A 49 -21.68 -19.44 14.46
C LEU A 49 -21.27 -19.58 12.98
N SER A 50 -20.06 -20.05 12.72
CA SER A 50 -19.46 -20.21 11.39
C SER A 50 -19.60 -21.63 10.84
N GLY A 51 -19.73 -22.63 11.70
CA GLY A 51 -19.75 -24.04 11.33
C GLY A 51 -18.36 -24.64 11.08
N GLN A 52 -18.24 -25.95 11.35
CA GLN A 52 -16.96 -26.66 11.38
C GLN A 52 -16.14 -26.56 10.09
N LYS A 53 -16.79 -26.63 8.91
CA LYS A 53 -16.12 -26.56 7.60
C LYS A 53 -15.34 -25.26 7.42
N ILE A 54 -15.85 -24.14 7.93
CA ILE A 54 -15.19 -22.84 7.80
C ILE A 54 -13.97 -22.77 8.70
N ILE A 55 -14.05 -23.36 9.90
CA ILE A 55 -12.93 -23.42 10.83
C ILE A 55 -11.79 -24.26 10.30
N ASP A 56 -12.10 -25.45 9.75
CA ASP A 56 -11.09 -26.31 9.16
C ASP A 56 -10.33 -25.54 8.06
N ARG A 57 -11.07 -24.79 7.23
CA ARG A 57 -10.50 -23.92 6.20
C ARG A 57 -9.70 -22.75 6.78
N ALA A 58 -10.17 -22.12 7.86
CA ALA A 58 -9.45 -21.07 8.57
C ALA A 58 -8.17 -21.60 9.27
N GLY A 59 -8.13 -22.90 9.58
CA GLY A 59 -6.95 -23.62 10.10
C GLY A 59 -5.78 -23.63 9.12
N GLU A 60 -6.07 -23.61 7.82
CA GLU A 60 -5.05 -23.57 6.76
C GLU A 60 -4.39 -22.19 6.62
N LEU A 61 -5.05 -21.12 7.05
CA LEU A 61 -4.58 -19.75 6.84
C LEU A 61 -3.19 -19.53 7.43
N ARG A 62 -2.33 -18.84 6.69
CA ARG A 62 -1.03 -18.35 7.13
C ARG A 62 -0.92 -16.86 6.86
N ALA A 63 0.11 -16.23 7.42
CA ALA A 63 0.38 -14.82 7.18
C ALA A 63 0.48 -14.51 5.68
N GLU A 64 -0.10 -13.38 5.28
CA GLU A 64 -0.14 -12.84 3.92
C GLU A 64 -0.92 -13.67 2.88
N PHE A 65 -1.71 -14.66 3.32
CA PHE A 65 -2.72 -15.26 2.43
C PHE A 65 -3.71 -14.18 1.98
N VAL A 66 -4.11 -14.23 0.70
CA VAL A 66 -5.15 -13.35 0.15
C VAL A 66 -6.48 -14.05 0.30
N ILE A 67 -7.40 -13.43 1.03
CA ILE A 67 -8.69 -14.03 1.37
C ILE A 67 -9.85 -13.10 1.06
N ALA A 68 -11.02 -13.69 0.87
CA ALA A 68 -12.32 -13.03 0.90
C ALA A 68 -13.15 -13.66 2.02
N VAL A 69 -13.75 -12.82 2.87
CA VAL A 69 -14.60 -13.24 3.98
C VAL A 69 -15.95 -12.55 3.83
N VAL A 70 -17.02 -13.34 3.83
CA VAL A 70 -18.39 -12.83 4.04
C VAL A 70 -18.73 -13.07 5.49
N GLY A 71 -19.30 -12.08 6.18
CA GLY A 71 -19.66 -12.22 7.58
C GLY A 71 -20.52 -11.10 8.10
N GLU A 72 -20.95 -11.23 9.35
CA GLU A 72 -21.77 -10.23 10.04
C GLU A 72 -20.91 -9.41 10.99
N VAL A 73 -21.07 -8.09 10.97
CA VAL A 73 -20.40 -7.19 11.91
C VAL A 73 -21.05 -7.30 13.29
N LYS A 74 -20.25 -7.60 14.31
CA LYS A 74 -20.68 -7.69 15.70
C LYS A 74 -19.87 -6.73 16.56
N ARG A 75 -20.50 -6.15 17.58
CA ARG A 75 -19.76 -5.43 18.62
C ARG A 75 -18.95 -6.41 19.45
N ARG A 76 -17.71 -6.04 19.76
CA ARG A 76 -16.89 -6.80 20.70
C ARG A 76 -17.47 -6.71 22.10
N ASP A 77 -17.12 -7.68 22.94
CA ASP A 77 -17.30 -7.55 24.38
C ASP A 77 -16.52 -6.31 24.88
N PRO A 78 -17.07 -5.51 25.81
CA PRO A 78 -16.36 -4.35 26.36
C PRO A 78 -14.94 -4.65 26.88
N LYS A 79 -14.68 -5.88 27.32
CA LYS A 79 -13.36 -6.32 27.80
C LYS A 79 -12.36 -6.63 26.67
N THR A 80 -12.83 -6.81 25.44
CA THR A 80 -11.99 -7.19 24.27
C THR A 80 -11.90 -6.10 23.21
N VAL A 81 -12.42 -4.91 23.51
CA VAL A 81 -12.24 -3.70 22.71
C VAL A 81 -10.75 -3.37 22.60
N ASN A 82 -10.28 -3.14 21.37
CA ASN A 82 -8.88 -2.79 21.12
C ASN A 82 -8.75 -1.30 20.77
N PRO A 83 -8.34 -0.42 21.70
CA PRO A 83 -8.25 1.02 21.44
C PRO A 83 -7.13 1.38 20.43
N ARG A 84 -6.24 0.45 20.08
CA ARG A 84 -5.18 0.67 19.09
C ARG A 84 -5.64 0.43 17.64
N MET A 85 -6.86 -0.05 17.43
CA MET A 85 -7.43 -0.29 16.11
C MET A 85 -8.65 0.61 15.89
N ALA A 86 -8.73 1.26 14.73
CA ALA A 86 -9.90 2.07 14.36
C ALA A 86 -11.21 1.26 14.35
N THR A 87 -11.11 -0.05 14.07
CA THR A 87 -12.22 -1.01 14.06
C THR A 87 -12.28 -1.82 15.36
N GLY A 88 -11.56 -1.40 16.40
CA GLY A 88 -11.34 -2.18 17.62
C GLY A 88 -12.57 -2.38 18.51
N GLU A 89 -13.66 -1.67 18.25
CA GLU A 89 -14.97 -1.85 18.92
C GLU A 89 -15.81 -2.96 18.28
N ILE A 90 -15.43 -3.42 17.08
CA ILE A 90 -16.17 -4.43 16.31
C ILE A 90 -15.29 -5.62 15.92
N GLU A 91 -15.96 -6.67 15.47
CA GLU A 91 -15.38 -7.82 14.80
C GLU A 91 -16.38 -8.35 13.77
N VAL A 92 -15.92 -9.18 12.84
CA VAL A 92 -16.78 -9.81 11.84
C VAL A 92 -16.82 -11.31 12.11
N ILE A 93 -18.02 -11.84 12.34
CA ILE A 93 -18.25 -13.27 12.49
C ILE A 93 -18.33 -13.88 11.09
N ALA A 94 -17.37 -14.74 10.75
CA ALA A 94 -17.26 -15.30 9.41
C ALA A 94 -18.42 -16.28 9.11
N GLN A 95 -19.03 -16.10 7.94
CA GLN A 95 -20.09 -16.97 7.38
C GLN A 95 -19.64 -17.63 6.08
N GLU A 96 -18.70 -17.03 5.34
CA GLU A 96 -17.98 -17.68 4.24
C GLU A 96 -16.50 -17.28 4.28
N LEU A 97 -15.61 -18.20 3.88
CA LEU A 97 -14.19 -17.95 3.69
C LEU A 97 -13.75 -18.51 2.34
N ARG A 98 -13.12 -17.65 1.51
CA ARG A 98 -12.45 -18.06 0.28
C ARG A 98 -10.97 -17.68 0.36
N ILE A 99 -10.11 -18.65 0.12
CA ILE A 99 -8.68 -18.39 -0.08
C ILE A 99 -8.51 -18.07 -1.56
N LEU A 100 -8.23 -16.80 -1.87
CA LEU A 100 -8.04 -16.32 -3.24
C LEU A 100 -6.63 -16.63 -3.74
N ASN A 101 -5.64 -16.55 -2.84
CA ASN A 101 -4.26 -16.92 -3.12
C ASN A 101 -3.55 -17.31 -1.83
N ASP A 102 -2.77 -18.39 -1.86
CA ASP A 102 -1.89 -18.75 -0.76
C ASP A 102 -0.61 -17.90 -0.79
N SER A 103 0.16 -17.97 0.30
CA SER A 103 1.42 -17.25 0.44
C SER A 103 2.53 -18.19 0.86
N LYS A 104 3.70 -18.04 0.23
CA LYS A 104 4.92 -18.72 0.63
C LYS A 104 5.42 -18.17 1.98
N PRO A 105 6.30 -18.90 2.69
CA PRO A 105 6.98 -18.38 3.86
C PRO A 105 7.62 -17.02 3.59
N LEU A 106 7.41 -16.07 4.49
CA LEU A 106 7.83 -14.68 4.30
C LEU A 106 9.34 -14.52 4.58
N PRO A 107 10.05 -13.71 3.77
CA PRO A 107 11.46 -13.41 4.02
C PRO A 107 11.67 -12.54 5.28
N PHE A 108 10.63 -11.82 5.73
CA PHE A 108 10.57 -11.08 6.99
C PHE A 108 9.12 -10.88 7.42
N ASN A 109 8.90 -10.55 8.68
CA ASN A 109 7.57 -10.35 9.23
C ASN A 109 6.99 -9.00 8.78
N ILE A 110 5.85 -8.98 8.09
CA ILE A 110 5.18 -7.74 7.63
C ILE A 110 4.24 -7.17 8.70
N ALA A 111 3.64 -8.04 9.51
CA ALA A 111 2.64 -7.69 10.51
C ALA A 111 3.25 -6.98 11.73
N ASP A 112 4.51 -7.29 12.04
CA ASP A 112 5.29 -6.64 13.08
C ASP A 112 6.19 -5.57 12.45
N SER A 113 5.77 -4.31 12.56
CA SER A 113 6.48 -3.18 11.92
C SER A 113 7.87 -2.96 12.52
N GLU A 114 8.07 -3.23 13.80
CA GLU A 114 9.38 -3.08 14.47
C GLU A 114 10.34 -4.19 14.03
N ALA A 115 9.86 -5.43 13.97
CA ALA A 115 10.66 -6.55 13.46
C ALA A 115 11.02 -6.36 11.98
N ALA A 116 10.07 -5.87 11.18
CA ALA A 116 10.31 -5.54 9.77
C ALA A 116 11.37 -4.43 9.63
N ALA A 117 11.32 -3.40 10.47
CA ALA A 117 12.28 -2.29 10.43
C ALA A 117 13.71 -2.72 10.79
N LYS A 118 13.86 -3.75 11.64
CA LYS A 118 15.15 -4.35 12.01
C LYS A 118 15.71 -5.32 10.95
N THR A 119 14.91 -5.67 9.95
CA THR A 119 15.38 -6.49 8.82
C THR A 119 16.35 -5.68 7.97
N ASP A 120 17.41 -6.32 7.50
CA ASP A 120 18.40 -5.72 6.60
C ASP A 120 17.75 -5.00 5.42
N GLU A 121 18.23 -3.80 5.12
CA GLU A 121 17.74 -2.97 4.01
C GLU A 121 17.87 -3.69 2.67
N GLU A 122 18.95 -4.44 2.43
CA GLU A 122 19.15 -5.18 1.18
C GLU A 122 18.03 -6.20 0.96
N VAL A 123 17.62 -6.91 2.02
CA VAL A 123 16.50 -7.85 1.98
C VAL A 123 15.19 -7.11 1.72
N ARG A 124 14.96 -5.98 2.38
CA ARG A 124 13.75 -5.17 2.18
C ARG A 124 13.67 -4.61 0.77
N LEU A 125 14.78 -4.18 0.17
CA LEU A 125 14.83 -3.71 -1.22
C LEU A 125 14.66 -4.86 -2.22
N LYS A 126 15.25 -6.04 -1.96
CA LYS A 126 15.05 -7.24 -2.79
C LYS A 126 13.58 -7.67 -2.83
N TYR A 127 12.89 -7.56 -1.70
CA TYR A 127 11.47 -7.89 -1.56
C TYR A 127 10.61 -6.64 -1.36
N ARG A 128 10.92 -5.56 -2.09
CA ARG A 128 10.27 -4.25 -1.88
C ARG A 128 8.75 -4.30 -1.99
N TYR A 129 8.21 -5.17 -2.85
CA TYR A 129 6.77 -5.37 -2.98
C TYR A 129 6.08 -5.89 -1.70
N LEU A 130 6.81 -6.57 -0.80
CA LEU A 130 6.35 -6.95 0.53
C LEU A 130 6.57 -5.83 1.54
N ASP A 131 7.74 -5.18 1.52
CA ASP A 131 8.06 -4.06 2.42
C ASP A 131 7.05 -2.91 2.26
N LEU A 132 6.62 -2.64 1.03
CA LEU A 132 5.60 -1.64 0.73
C LEU A 132 4.22 -1.96 1.32
N ARG A 133 3.93 -3.19 1.76
CA ARG A 133 2.65 -3.53 2.42
C ARG A 133 2.56 -3.04 3.87
N ARG A 134 3.69 -2.63 4.45
CA ARG A 134 3.74 -2.15 5.84
C ARG A 134 2.96 -0.83 5.97
N PRO A 135 2.20 -0.62 7.06
CA PRO A 135 1.38 0.59 7.23
C PRO A 135 2.17 1.90 7.09
N GLU A 136 3.39 1.96 7.63
CA GLU A 136 4.27 3.13 7.50
C GLU A 136 4.65 3.45 6.04
N MET A 137 4.89 2.41 5.22
CA MET A 137 5.29 2.58 3.83
C MET A 137 4.10 3.02 2.97
N GLN A 138 2.92 2.46 3.23
CA GLN A 138 1.67 2.91 2.62
C GLN A 138 1.37 4.37 2.99
N SER A 139 1.50 4.74 4.27
CA SER A 139 1.31 6.11 4.75
C SER A 139 2.28 7.09 4.08
N ASN A 140 3.55 6.70 3.87
CA ASN A 140 4.53 7.54 3.19
C ASN A 140 4.18 7.76 1.71
N ILE A 141 3.70 6.72 1.01
CA ILE A 141 3.27 6.84 -0.38
C ILE A 141 2.01 7.72 -0.50
N GLU A 142 1.03 7.51 0.39
CA GLU A 142 -0.18 8.32 0.43
C GLU A 142 0.13 9.79 0.73
N LEU A 143 0.99 10.06 1.71
CA LEU A 143 1.43 11.42 2.03
C LEU A 143 2.16 12.06 0.84
N ARG A 144 3.06 11.33 0.17
CA ARG A 144 3.73 11.81 -1.05
C ARG A 144 2.72 12.17 -2.13
N HIS A 145 1.69 11.34 -2.33
CA HIS A 145 0.62 11.61 -3.28
C HIS A 145 -0.15 12.90 -2.92
N GLN A 146 -0.55 13.05 -1.66
CA GLN A 146 -1.26 14.23 -1.16
C GLN A 146 -0.44 15.51 -1.33
N ILE A 147 0.86 15.48 -0.97
CA ILE A 147 1.79 16.60 -1.16
C ILE A 147 1.88 16.98 -2.65
N ALA A 148 2.06 15.99 -3.52
CA ALA A 148 2.20 16.23 -4.94
C ALA A 148 0.91 16.82 -5.55
N PHE A 149 -0.26 16.42 -5.06
CA PHE A 149 -1.54 16.99 -5.49
C PHE A 149 -1.76 18.41 -4.96
N ALA A 150 -1.39 18.67 -3.70
CA ALA A 150 -1.48 19.99 -3.08
C ALA A 150 -0.61 21.02 -3.81
N ILE A 151 0.64 20.66 -4.13
CA ILE A 151 1.56 21.53 -4.90
C ILE A 151 0.98 21.85 -6.28
N ARG A 152 0.50 20.83 -7.01
CA ARG A 152 -0.13 21.01 -8.33
C ARG A 152 -1.34 21.93 -8.27
N THR A 153 -2.20 21.73 -7.28
CA THR A 153 -3.43 22.51 -7.08
C THR A 153 -3.09 23.99 -6.89
N GLU A 154 -2.11 24.28 -6.03
CA GLU A 154 -1.69 25.65 -5.75
C GLU A 154 -1.03 26.31 -6.96
N LEU A 155 -0.09 25.62 -7.63
CA LEU A 155 0.59 26.17 -8.81
C LEU A 155 -0.38 26.44 -9.96
N ASN A 156 -1.34 25.54 -10.19
CA ASN A 156 -2.41 25.75 -11.16
C ASN A 156 -3.28 26.96 -10.78
N ALA A 157 -3.65 27.13 -9.50
CA ALA A 157 -4.41 28.29 -9.03
C ALA A 157 -3.63 29.62 -9.22
N LEU A 158 -2.31 29.57 -9.13
CA LEU A 158 -1.41 30.71 -9.40
C LEU A 158 -1.15 30.95 -10.90
N GLY A 159 -1.74 30.14 -11.79
CA GLY A 159 -1.65 30.26 -13.24
C GLY A 159 -0.37 29.67 -13.85
N PHE A 160 0.31 28.76 -13.15
CA PHE A 160 1.42 28.02 -13.74
C PHE A 160 0.90 26.90 -14.65
N MET A 161 1.61 26.65 -15.76
CA MET A 161 1.35 25.53 -16.65
C MET A 161 2.27 24.35 -16.33
N GLU A 162 1.68 23.16 -16.15
CA GLU A 162 2.42 21.89 -16.03
C GLU A 162 2.87 21.47 -17.43
N ILE A 163 4.18 21.48 -17.71
CA ILE A 163 4.70 21.14 -19.04
C ILE A 163 5.78 20.07 -18.89
N GLU A 164 5.61 18.94 -19.57
CA GLU A 164 6.63 17.90 -19.60
C GLU A 164 7.79 18.27 -20.52
N THR A 165 9.03 18.03 -20.06
CA THR A 165 10.25 18.27 -20.84
C THR A 165 10.93 16.95 -21.24
N PRO A 166 11.67 16.91 -22.36
CA PRO A 166 12.30 15.68 -22.86
C PRO A 166 13.33 15.07 -21.89
N PHE A 167 13.29 13.75 -21.73
CA PHE A 167 14.25 12.97 -20.93
C PHE A 167 15.50 12.52 -21.70
N MET A 168 15.50 12.58 -23.04
CA MET A 168 16.66 12.27 -23.87
C MET A 168 17.25 13.58 -24.41
N THR A 169 18.27 14.09 -23.73
CA THR A 169 18.89 15.38 -24.06
C THR A 169 20.28 15.20 -24.66
N ARG A 170 20.90 16.30 -25.09
CA ARG A 170 22.34 16.32 -25.40
C ARG A 170 23.14 16.37 -24.10
N SER A 171 24.26 15.64 -24.05
CA SER A 171 25.19 15.69 -22.91
C SER A 171 25.94 17.03 -22.88
N THR A 172 26.16 17.57 -21.69
CA THR A 172 26.96 18.78 -21.46
C THR A 172 28.17 18.46 -20.59
N PRO A 173 29.41 18.75 -21.04
CA PRO A 173 30.62 18.31 -20.35
C PRO A 173 30.94 19.06 -19.04
N GLU A 174 30.20 20.12 -18.71
CA GLU A 174 30.50 21.02 -17.58
C GLU A 174 29.82 20.61 -16.26
N GLY A 175 28.91 19.63 -16.30
CA GLY A 175 28.09 19.23 -15.15
C GLY A 175 28.58 17.96 -14.43
N ALA A 176 27.71 17.39 -13.59
CA ALA A 176 27.93 16.05 -13.04
C ALA A 176 27.95 15.01 -14.17
N ARG A 177 28.32 13.76 -13.86
CA ARG A 177 28.34 12.70 -14.89
C ARG A 177 26.93 12.38 -15.37
N ASP A 178 26.73 12.46 -16.68
CA ASP A 178 25.47 12.09 -17.33
C ASP A 178 25.33 10.57 -17.45
N TYR A 179 24.10 10.07 -17.30
CA TYR A 179 23.73 8.73 -17.76
C TYR A 179 23.52 8.77 -19.27
N LEU A 180 24.31 7.98 -20.00
CA LEU A 180 24.28 7.94 -21.46
C LEU A 180 23.33 6.85 -21.97
N VAL A 181 22.55 7.20 -22.99
CA VAL A 181 21.66 6.29 -23.72
C VAL A 181 22.12 6.21 -25.17
N PRO A 182 22.69 5.07 -25.64
CA PRO A 182 23.19 4.95 -27.00
C PRO A 182 22.06 5.03 -28.03
N SER A 183 22.29 5.79 -29.11
CA SER A 183 21.33 5.89 -30.20
C SER A 183 21.49 4.74 -31.19
N ARG A 184 20.41 3.99 -31.42
CA ARG A 184 20.37 2.99 -32.50
C ARG A 184 20.36 3.63 -33.89
N VAL A 185 19.75 4.82 -34.03
CA VAL A 185 19.53 5.50 -35.32
C VAL A 185 20.77 6.27 -35.77
N TYR A 186 21.55 6.79 -34.83
CA TYR A 186 22.75 7.57 -35.09
C TYR A 186 23.97 6.84 -34.49
N PRO A 187 24.62 5.94 -35.24
CA PRO A 187 25.79 5.21 -34.76
C PRO A 187 26.88 6.15 -34.23
N GLY A 188 27.45 5.83 -33.07
CA GLY A 188 28.46 6.65 -32.39
C GLY A 188 27.91 7.85 -31.62
N SER A 189 26.59 8.08 -31.64
CA SER A 189 25.93 9.16 -30.90
C SER A 189 25.18 8.66 -29.67
N PHE A 190 25.09 9.52 -28.66
CA PHE A 190 24.44 9.24 -27.37
C PHE A 190 23.51 10.37 -26.99
N TYR A 191 22.39 9.99 -26.38
CA TYR A 191 21.59 10.91 -25.55
C TYR A 191 22.11 10.87 -24.11
N ALA A 192 21.74 11.87 -23.33
CA ALA A 192 21.94 11.94 -21.89
C ALA A 192 20.60 12.08 -21.18
N LEU A 193 20.48 11.50 -19.98
CA LEU A 193 19.37 11.81 -19.09
C LEU A 193 19.61 13.18 -18.43
N PRO A 194 18.63 14.09 -18.41
CA PRO A 194 18.82 15.42 -17.86
C PRO A 194 19.00 15.36 -16.35
N GLN A 195 19.95 16.14 -15.83
CA GLN A 195 20.11 16.34 -14.40
C GLN A 195 18.99 17.23 -13.83
N SER A 196 18.50 18.17 -14.65
CA SER A 196 17.36 19.03 -14.37
C SER A 196 16.80 19.60 -15.68
N PRO A 197 15.56 20.11 -15.71
CA PRO A 197 14.99 20.74 -16.91
C PRO A 197 15.48 22.18 -17.13
N GLN A 198 16.67 22.54 -16.64
CA GLN A 198 17.14 23.94 -16.56
C GLN A 198 17.15 24.66 -17.92
N LEU A 199 17.65 24.03 -18.98
CA LEU A 199 17.66 24.63 -20.32
C LEU A 199 16.24 24.72 -20.89
N PHE A 200 15.42 23.68 -20.70
CA PHE A 200 14.05 23.66 -21.22
C PHE A 200 13.16 24.69 -20.54
N LYS A 201 13.24 24.86 -19.20
CA LYS A 201 12.45 25.88 -18.50
C LYS A 201 12.83 27.28 -18.99
N GLN A 202 14.11 27.55 -19.29
CA GLN A 202 14.53 28.83 -19.86
C GLN A 202 13.99 29.04 -21.28
N ILE A 203 14.01 28.01 -22.12
CA ILE A 203 13.39 28.05 -23.46
C ILE A 203 11.89 28.34 -23.35
N LEU A 204 11.19 27.74 -22.39
CA LEU A 204 9.77 28.02 -22.15
C LEU A 204 9.53 29.48 -21.70
N MET A 205 10.42 30.05 -20.89
CA MET A 205 10.34 31.48 -20.57
C MET A 205 10.52 32.35 -21.82
N ILE A 206 11.50 32.03 -22.66
CA ILE A 206 11.74 32.73 -23.93
C ILE A 206 10.54 32.59 -24.89
N SER A 207 9.84 31.45 -24.88
CA SER A 207 8.67 31.21 -25.71
C SER A 207 7.38 31.88 -25.22
N GLY A 208 7.44 32.67 -24.14
CA GLY A 208 6.28 33.37 -23.59
C GLY A 208 5.37 32.53 -22.69
N CYS A 209 5.87 31.42 -22.14
CA CYS A 209 5.11 30.59 -21.19
C CYS A 209 4.77 31.32 -19.88
N ASP A 210 5.55 32.35 -19.51
CA ASP A 210 5.46 33.17 -18.29
C ASP A 210 5.61 32.38 -16.97
N LYS A 211 4.77 31.37 -16.73
CA LYS A 211 4.76 30.54 -15.52
C LYS A 211 4.76 29.05 -15.87
N TYR A 212 5.83 28.37 -15.51
CA TYR A 212 6.07 26.95 -15.79
C TYR A 212 6.31 26.16 -14.50
N PHE A 213 5.75 24.96 -14.43
CA PHE A 213 6.18 23.94 -13.48
C PHE A 213 6.16 22.53 -14.13
N GLN A 214 6.83 21.59 -13.48
CA GLN A 214 6.87 20.17 -13.81
C GLN A 214 7.07 19.37 -12.53
#